data_AF-A0AAV6ZXL9-F1
#
_entry.id   AF-A0AAV6ZXL9-F1
#
_cell.length_a   1.000
_cell.length_b   1.000
_cell.length_c   1.000
_cell.angle_alpha   90.00
_cell.angle_beta   90.00
_cell.angle_gamma   90.00
#
_symmetry.space_group_name_H-M   'P 1'
#
loop_
_entity.id
_entity.type
_entity.pdbx_description
1 polymer ?
#
loop_
_entity_poly.entity_id
_entity_poly.type
_entity_poly.pdbx_seq_one_letter_code
_entity_poly.pdbx_strand_id
1 'polypeptide(L)'
;MGPGEKIKGCTYGDIIYPFDSKWRTEECYDCWCFSDGNYKCCQAYGTPVDYDKENCISVFDRKNCVYKVTRIDDPTTECEIYGMVG
;
A
#
# COMPACT_ATOMS: atom_id res chain seq x y z
N MET A 1 -22.33 13.86 22.22
CA MET A 1 -20.92 13.48 22.39
C MET A 1 -20.40 14.26 23.60
N GLY A 2 -20.03 13.57 24.68
CA GLY A 2 -19.69 14.19 25.96
C GLY A 2 -18.18 14.41 26.14
N PRO A 3 -17.75 15.31 27.04
CA PRO A 3 -16.34 15.58 27.30
C PRO A 3 -15.74 14.41 28.10
N GLY A 4 -14.77 13.69 27.51
CA GLY A 4 -13.96 12.68 28.21
C GLY A 4 -14.01 11.24 27.67
N GLU A 5 -14.63 11.00 26.52
CA GLU A 5 -14.65 9.65 25.93
C GLU A 5 -13.27 9.32 25.34
N LYS A 6 -12.53 8.40 25.98
CA LYS A 6 -11.27 7.88 25.43
C LYS A 6 -11.59 7.19 24.10
N ILE A 7 -10.98 7.66 23.02
CA ILE A 7 -11.08 7.03 21.70
C ILE A 7 -10.58 5.59 21.86
N LYS A 8 -11.50 4.63 21.69
CA LYS A 8 -11.14 3.21 21.60
C LYS A 8 -10.78 2.90 20.16
N GLY A 9 -9.67 2.20 19.97
CA GLY A 9 -9.07 2.04 18.66
C GLY A 9 -7.83 1.16 18.70
N CYS A 10 -7.21 1.03 17.54
CA CYS A 10 -5.95 0.33 17.38
C CYS A 10 -4.80 1.32 17.47
N THR A 11 -3.80 0.99 18.26
CA THR A 11 -2.58 1.80 18.35
C THR A 11 -1.61 1.37 17.24
N TYR A 12 -1.24 2.33 16.39
CA TYR A 12 -0.22 2.16 15.36
C TYR A 12 0.79 3.31 15.49
N GLY A 13 2.01 2.98 15.93
CA GLY A 13 2.97 3.98 16.39
C GLY A 13 2.40 4.80 17.55
N ASP A 14 2.43 6.12 17.43
CA ASP A 14 1.88 7.05 18.42
C ASP A 14 0.42 7.49 18.10
N ILE A 15 -0.22 6.90 17.08
CA ILE A 15 -1.56 7.27 16.62
C ILE A 15 -2.57 6.19 17.04
N ILE A 16 -3.74 6.62 17.53
CA ILE A 16 -4.89 5.75 17.75
C ILE A 16 -5.86 5.88 16.58
N TYR A 17 -6.04 4.78 15.86
CA TYR A 17 -7.01 4.66 14.77
C TYR A 17 -8.34 4.14 15.31
N PRO A 18 -9.49 4.79 15.03
CA PRO A 18 -10.80 4.32 15.50
C PRO A 18 -11.08 2.87 15.08
N PHE A 19 -11.92 2.16 15.83
CA PHE A 19 -12.43 0.86 15.38
C PHE A 19 -13.15 0.98 14.03
N ASP A 20 -13.03 -0.10 13.24
CA ASP A 20 -13.56 -0.23 11.88
C ASP A 20 -13.00 0.79 10.87
N SER A 21 -11.92 1.49 11.24
CA SER A 21 -11.22 2.40 10.35
C SER A 21 -10.20 1.68 9.47
N LYS A 22 -9.84 2.35 8.38
CA LYS A 22 -8.82 1.93 7.43
C LYS A 22 -7.86 3.08 7.20
N TRP A 23 -6.57 2.79 7.09
CA TRP A 23 -5.56 3.79 6.73
C TRP A 23 -4.48 3.16 5.87
N ARG A 24 -3.77 4.02 5.11
CA ARG A 24 -2.59 3.64 4.34
C ARG A 24 -1.35 4.22 4.98
N THR A 25 -0.31 3.41 5.17
CA THR A 25 0.97 3.84 5.71
C THR A 25 1.87 4.44 4.61
N GLU A 26 2.91 5.17 5.01
CA GLU A 26 3.90 5.73 4.06
C GLU A 26 4.71 4.62 3.36
N GLU A 27 4.81 3.44 3.97
CA GLU A 27 5.41 2.23 3.43
C GLU A 27 4.45 1.44 2.54
N CYS A 28 3.30 2.02 2.17
CA CYS A 28 2.32 1.41 1.29
C CYS A 28 1.70 0.12 1.84
N TYR A 29 1.31 0.13 3.11
CA TYR A 29 0.44 -0.90 3.68
C TYR A 29 -0.97 -0.35 3.88
N ASP A 30 -1.97 -1.10 3.45
CA ASP A 30 -3.35 -0.89 3.85
C ASP A 30 -3.59 -1.61 5.17
N CYS A 31 -3.96 -0.85 6.18
CA CYS A 31 -4.24 -1.34 7.51
C CYS A 31 -5.72 -1.19 7.85
N TRP A 32 -6.24 -2.17 8.57
CA TRP A 32 -7.60 -2.24 9.06
C TRP A 32 -7.58 -2.40 10.57
N CYS A 33 -8.24 -1.49 11.28
CA CYS A 33 -8.48 -1.63 12.71
C CYS A 33 -9.82 -2.32 12.93
N PHE A 34 -9.81 -3.46 13.62
CA PHE A 34 -11.02 -4.21 13.92
C PHE A 34 -11.60 -3.80 15.28
N SER A 35 -12.90 -4.04 15.46
CA SER A 35 -13.63 -3.74 16.68
C SER A 35 -13.15 -4.51 17.93
N ASP A 36 -12.35 -5.56 17.76
CA ASP A 36 -11.74 -6.34 18.84
C ASP A 36 -10.42 -5.71 19.36
N GLY A 37 -9.98 -4.61 18.76
CA GLY A 37 -8.74 -3.91 19.09
C GLY A 37 -7.49 -4.45 18.38
N ASN A 38 -7.61 -5.51 17.59
CA ASN A 38 -6.55 -5.94 16.70
C ASN A 38 -6.56 -5.12 15.41
N TYR A 39 -5.41 -5.03 14.75
CA TYR A 39 -5.33 -4.52 13.39
C TYR A 39 -4.55 -5.48 12.50
N LYS A 40 -4.86 -5.43 11.20
CA LYS A 40 -4.12 -6.16 10.16
C LYS A 40 -3.68 -5.20 9.08
N CYS A 41 -2.43 -5.31 8.67
CA CYS A 41 -1.88 -4.57 7.54
C CYS A 41 -1.53 -5.54 6.40
N CYS A 42 -1.82 -5.13 5.17
CA CYS A 42 -1.48 -5.84 3.94
C CYS A 42 -0.75 -4.89 3.00
N GLN A 43 0.16 -5.41 2.19
CA GLN A 43 0.82 -4.62 1.16
C GLN A 43 -0.24 -4.05 0.20
N ALA A 44 -0.18 -2.74 -0.07
CA ALA A 44 -1.16 -2.03 -0.89
C ALA A 44 -0.80 -2.00 -2.39
N TYR A 45 0.23 -2.75 -2.78
CA TYR A 45 0.76 -2.78 -4.14
C TYR A 45 1.04 -4.21 -4.57
N GLY A 46 0.84 -4.51 -5.86
CA GLY A 46 1.30 -5.75 -6.45
C GLY A 46 2.70 -5.60 -7.01
N THR A 47 3.53 -6.62 -6.84
CA THR A 47 4.88 -6.70 -7.41
C THR A 47 4.81 -7.38 -8.78
N PRO A 48 5.24 -6.72 -9.87
CA PRO A 48 5.26 -7.33 -11.20
C PRO A 48 6.34 -8.42 -11.24
N VAL A 49 5.94 -9.63 -11.60
CA VAL A 49 6.83 -10.80 -11.67
C VAL A 49 7.10 -11.25 -13.10
N ASP A 50 6.20 -10.93 -14.02
CA ASP A 50 6.25 -11.31 -15.42
C ASP A 50 5.99 -10.11 -16.35
N TYR A 51 7.02 -9.75 -17.11
CA TYR A 51 7.09 -8.67 -18.11
C TYR A 51 8.40 -8.85 -18.91
N ASP A 52 8.58 -8.08 -19.99
CA ASP A 52 9.82 -8.06 -20.77
C ASP A 52 10.99 -7.48 -19.94
N LYS A 53 11.71 -8.34 -19.23
CA LYS A 53 12.86 -7.95 -18.40
C LYS A 53 14.11 -7.58 -19.21
N GLU A 54 14.12 -7.79 -20.53
CA GLU A 54 15.23 -7.42 -21.40
C GLU A 54 15.14 -5.94 -21.80
N ASN A 55 13.92 -5.48 -22.14
CA ASN A 55 13.70 -4.11 -22.64
C ASN A 55 13.03 -3.18 -21.63
N CYS A 56 12.54 -3.70 -20.49
CA CYS A 56 11.79 -2.92 -19.50
C CYS A 56 12.36 -3.05 -18.09
N ILE A 57 12.06 -2.04 -17.28
CA ILE A 57 12.45 -1.95 -15.86
C ILE A 57 11.23 -1.62 -15.00
N SER A 58 11.14 -2.28 -13.85
CA SER A 58 10.13 -1.96 -12.83
C SER A 58 10.64 -0.91 -11.86
N VAL A 59 9.95 0.21 -11.76
CA VAL A 59 10.23 1.31 -10.81
C VAL A 59 9.06 1.46 -9.85
N PHE A 60 9.35 1.51 -8.54
CA PHE A 60 8.30 1.68 -7.54
C PHE A 60 7.94 3.16 -7.34
N ASP A 61 6.70 3.51 -7.66
CA ASP A 61 6.11 4.83 -7.40
C ASP A 61 5.51 4.84 -5.98
N ARG A 62 6.34 5.26 -5.00
CA ARG A 62 5.93 5.35 -3.59
C ARG A 62 4.75 6.27 -3.35
N LYS A 63 4.57 7.31 -4.18
CA LYS A 63 3.47 8.27 -4.00
C LYS A 63 2.12 7.62 -4.26
N ASN A 64 2.07 6.74 -5.26
CA ASN A 64 0.84 6.06 -5.66
C ASN A 64 0.77 4.61 -5.15
N CYS A 65 1.84 4.11 -4.51
CA CYS A 65 1.97 2.72 -4.07
C CYS A 65 1.73 1.74 -5.21
N VAL A 66 2.46 1.91 -6.32
CA VAL A 66 2.37 1.01 -7.49
C VAL A 66 3.75 0.84 -8.13
N TYR A 67 3.98 -0.32 -8.73
CA TYR A 67 5.10 -0.48 -9.66
C TYR A 67 4.69 0.00 -11.04
N LYS A 68 5.53 0.82 -11.65
CA LYS A 68 5.46 1.14 -13.08
C LYS A 68 6.52 0.33 -13.79
N VAL A 69 6.13 -0.33 -14.88
CA VAL A 69 7.08 -1.04 -15.75
C VAL A 69 7.18 -0.22 -17.02
N THR A 70 8.36 0.33 -17.30
CA THR A 70 8.60 1.22 -18.43
C THR A 70 9.80 0.74 -19.23
N ARG A 71 9.93 1.20 -20.47
CA ARG A 71 11.10 0.88 -21.28
C ARG A 71 12.38 1.43 -20.65
N ILE A 72 13.48 0.71 -20.84
CA ILE A 72 14.80 1.12 -20.35
C ILE A 72 15.31 2.37 -21.08
N ASP A 73 15.06 2.47 -22.39
CA ASP A 73 15.49 3.58 -23.22
C ASP A 73 14.52 4.76 -23.26
N ASP A 74 13.26 4.54 -22.89
CA ASP A 74 12.24 5.58 -22.75
C ASP A 74 11.33 5.35 -21.53
N PRO A 75 11.63 5.97 -20.37
CA PRO A 75 10.81 5.85 -19.16
C PRO A 75 9.39 6.40 -19.27
N THR A 76 9.03 7.08 -20.37
CA THR A 76 7.65 7.55 -20.60
C THR A 76 6.77 6.52 -21.28
N THR A 77 7.38 5.51 -21.91
CA THR A 77 6.68 4.40 -22.55
C THR A 77 6.48 3.26 -21.56
N GLU A 78 5.22 2.94 -21.26
CA GLU A 78 4.85 1.80 -20.41
C GLU A 78 5.03 0.47 -21.15
N CYS A 79 5.44 -0.55 -20.40
CA CYS A 79 5.51 -1.93 -20.87
C CYS A 79 4.33 -2.75 -20.36
N GLU A 80 3.96 -3.77 -21.13
CA GLU A 80 2.93 -4.71 -20.73
C GLU A 80 3.40 -5.59 -19.55
N ILE A 81 2.49 -5.83 -18.60
CA ILE A 81 2.71 -6.69 -17.44
C ILE A 81 1.82 -7.92 -17.58
N TYR A 82 2.43 -9.10 -17.60
CA TYR A 82 1.72 -10.36 -17.77
C TYR A 82 1.37 -11.03 -16.44
N GLY A 83 2.05 -10.67 -15.35
CA GLY A 83 1.84 -11.26 -14.03
C GLY A 83 2.28 -10.39 -12.86
N MET A 84 1.45 -10.39 -11.81
CA MET A 84 1.68 -9.67 -10.55
C MET A 84 1.37 -10.57 -9.35
N VAL A 85 2.05 -10.33 -8.22
CA VAL A 85 1.77 -10.97 -6.92
C VAL A 85 1.55 -9.93 -5.84
N GLY A 86 0.67 -10.20 -4.87
CA GLY A 86 0.31 -9.31 -3.76
C GLY A 86 -0.41 -10.04 -2.63
#